data_AF-A0A0F9G8U0-F1
#
_entry.id   AF-A0A0F9G8U0-F1
#
_cell.length_a   1.000
_cell.length_b   1.000
_cell.length_c   1.000
_cell.angle_alpha   90.00
_cell.angle_beta   90.00
_cell.angle_gamma   90.00
#
_symmetry.space_group_name_H-M   'P 1'
#
loop_
_entity.id
_entity.type
_entity.pdbx_description
1 polymer ?
#
loop_
_entity_poly.entity_id
_entity_poly.type
_entity_poly.pdbx_seq_one_letter_code
_entity_poly.pdbx_strand_id
1 'polypeptide(L)'
;MTIAIGKHYPARLTNGVEGVLAYNYWNANGKGVCIVAKEGGIEDWAAYIGADDGMREAECVEWTCRRGCKLSREQAHRWFPELPIGAYRE
;
A
#
# COMPACT_ATOMS: atom_id res chain seq x y z
N MET A 1 -16.99 -10.97 11.26
CA MET A 1 -15.83 -10.19 11.77
C MET A 1 -14.59 -10.85 11.20
N THR A 2 -14.06 -10.32 10.11
CA THR A 2 -12.88 -10.89 9.44
C THR A 2 -11.76 -9.88 9.55
N ILE A 3 -10.80 -10.17 10.44
CA ILE A 3 -9.55 -9.44 10.53
C ILE A 3 -8.63 -10.08 9.49
N ALA A 4 -8.59 -9.49 8.29
CA ALA A 4 -7.52 -9.80 7.34
C ALA A 4 -6.29 -8.99 7.76
N ILE A 5 -5.49 -9.54 8.67
CA ILE A 5 -4.12 -9.08 8.95
C ILE A 5 -3.19 -9.81 7.97
N GLY A 6 -3.36 -9.52 6.68
CA GLY A 6 -2.49 -10.03 5.64
C GLY A 6 -1.45 -8.99 5.29
N LYS A 7 -0.24 -9.11 5.87
CA LYS A 7 0.95 -8.55 5.19
C LYS A 7 1.11 -9.34 3.90
N HIS A 8 0.66 -8.78 2.77
CA HIS A 8 0.81 -9.43 1.49
C HIS A 8 2.07 -8.92 0.82
N TYR A 9 3.07 -9.81 0.72
CA TYR A 9 4.28 -9.57 -0.06
C TYR A 9 3.91 -9.72 -1.55
N PRO A 10 4.10 -8.68 -2.37
CA PRO A 10 3.64 -8.69 -3.74
C PRO A 10 4.50 -9.61 -4.61
N ALA A 11 3.84 -10.32 -5.53
CA ALA A 11 4.45 -10.69 -6.79
C ALA A 11 4.81 -9.38 -7.53
N ARG A 12 5.88 -9.38 -8.34
CA ARG A 12 6.38 -8.23 -9.13
C ARG A 12 5.31 -7.40 -9.87
N LEU A 13 4.12 -7.96 -10.08
CA LEU A 13 2.94 -7.33 -10.66
C LEU A 13 1.70 -7.63 -9.79
N THR A 14 1.00 -6.59 -9.34
CA THR A 14 -0.35 -6.73 -8.77
C THR A 14 -1.33 -6.01 -9.70
N ASN A 15 -2.16 -6.77 -10.42
CA ASN A 15 -3.15 -6.24 -11.39
C ASN A 15 -2.61 -5.18 -12.38
N GLY A 16 -1.39 -5.37 -12.89
CA GLY A 16 -0.77 -4.43 -13.84
C GLY A 16 -0.20 -3.16 -13.20
N VAL A 17 -0.11 -3.10 -11.87
CA VAL A 17 0.72 -2.12 -11.16
C VAL A 17 2.07 -2.75 -10.83
N GLU A 18 3.12 -2.16 -11.38
CA GLU A 18 4.52 -2.50 -11.10
C GLU A 18 5.04 -1.74 -9.87
N GLY A 19 6.10 -2.29 -9.27
CA GLY A 19 6.86 -1.63 -8.20
C GLY A 19 6.13 -1.62 -6.85
N VAL A 20 5.14 -2.48 -6.63
CA VAL A 20 4.59 -2.65 -5.27
C VAL A 20 5.60 -3.43 -4.44
N LEU A 21 5.95 -2.92 -3.26
CA LEU A 21 6.92 -3.54 -2.34
C LEU A 21 6.24 -4.33 -1.23
N ALA A 22 5.15 -3.79 -0.69
CA ALA A 22 4.34 -4.39 0.36
C ALA A 22 3.00 -3.67 0.41
N TYR A 23 1.95 -4.35 0.87
CA TYR A 23 0.69 -3.68 1.18
C TYR A 23 -0.06 -4.38 2.32
N ASN A 24 -1.00 -3.62 2.89
CA ASN A 24 -1.98 -4.11 3.85
C ASN A 24 -3.36 -3.73 3.30
N TYR A 25 -4.29 -4.67 3.30
CA TYR A 25 -5.67 -4.44 2.90
C TYR A 25 -6.63 -5.00 3.95
N TRP A 26 -7.73 -4.30 4.19
CA TRP A 26 -8.85 -4.82 4.96
C TRP A 26 -10.18 -4.24 4.49
N ASN A 27 -11.25 -4.97 4.73
CA ASN A 27 -12.60 -4.47 4.56
C ASN A 27 -13.13 -3.91 5.89
N ALA A 28 -13.42 -2.62 5.92
CA ALA A 28 -14.05 -1.93 7.03
C ALA A 28 -15.53 -1.64 6.69
N ASN A 29 -16.42 -2.58 7.03
CA ASN A 29 -17.87 -2.45 6.88
C ASN A 29 -18.33 -2.10 5.46
N GLY A 30 -17.83 -2.84 4.47
CA GLY A 30 -18.11 -2.59 3.06
C GLY A 30 -17.23 -1.53 2.40
N LYS A 31 -16.23 -0.98 3.12
CA LYS A 31 -15.20 -0.11 2.54
C LYS A 31 -13.87 -0.86 2.44
N GLY A 32 -13.31 -0.95 1.24
CA GLY A 32 -11.94 -1.43 1.08
C GLY A 32 -10.98 -0.35 1.56
N VAL A 33 -10.03 -0.70 2.43
CA VAL A 33 -8.97 0.20 2.87
C VAL A 33 -7.64 -0.46 2.55
N CYS A 34 -6.75 0.28 1.90
CA CYS A 34 -5.44 -0.20 1.51
C CYS A 34 -4.35 0.80 1.92
N ILE A 35 -3.24 0.27 2.42
CA ILE A 35 -1.99 0.99 2.60
C ILE A 35 -0.92 0.24 1.81
N VAL A 36 -0.26 0.93 0.88
CA VAL A 36 0.70 0.33 -0.05
C VAL A 36 2.04 1.07 -0.01
N ALA A 37 3.13 0.32 0.02
CA ALA A 37 4.48 0.80 -0.24
C ALA A 37 4.84 0.53 -1.69
N LYS A 38 5.35 1.54 -2.38
CA LYS A 38 5.69 1.49 -3.80
C LYS A 38 7.11 2.00 -4.03
N GLU A 39 7.85 1.30 -4.90
CA GLU A 39 9.10 1.76 -5.48
C GLU A 39 8.90 3.11 -6.15
N GLY A 40 9.85 4.00 -5.91
CA GLY A 40 10.00 5.25 -6.63
C GLY A 40 10.89 5.07 -7.86
N GLY A 41 11.47 6.17 -8.32
CA GLY A 41 12.25 6.19 -9.56
C GLY A 41 13.76 5.99 -9.37
N ILE A 42 14.29 6.23 -8.17
CA ILE A 42 15.74 6.26 -7.89
C ILE A 42 16.01 5.61 -6.53
N GLU A 43 16.05 4.28 -6.48
CA GLU A 43 16.31 3.47 -5.26
C GLU A 43 15.54 3.93 -4.01
N ASP A 44 14.41 4.61 -4.23
CA ASP A 44 13.58 5.24 -3.22
C ASP A 44 12.22 4.57 -3.17
N TRP A 45 11.43 4.89 -2.15
CA TRP A 45 10.07 4.39 -2.04
C TRP A 45 9.15 5.39 -1.34
N ALA A 46 7.85 5.23 -1.56
CA ALA A 46 6.81 6.02 -0.91
C ALA A 46 5.65 5.12 -0.49
N ALA A 47 4.91 5.54 0.54
CA ALA A 47 3.71 4.84 0.99
C ALA A 47 2.47 5.69 0.74
N TYR A 48 1.37 5.02 0.41
CA TYR A 48 0.09 5.64 0.09
C TYR A 48 -1.04 4.93 0.82
N ILE A 49 -2.05 5.68 1.26
CA ILE A 49 -3.31 5.16 1.80
C ILE A 49 -4.46 5.51 0.87
N GLY A 50 -5.37 4.57 0.69
CA GLY A 50 -6.57 4.71 -0.13
C GLY A 50 -7.73 3.93 0.44
N ALA A 51 -8.93 4.35 0.07
CA ALA A 51 -10.15 3.64 0.38
C ALA A 51 -11.13 3.71 -0.79
N ASP A 52 -12.04 2.75 -0.83
CA ASP A 52 -13.08 2.63 -1.85
C ASP A 52 -14.38 2.04 -1.27
N ASP A 53 -15.39 1.89 -2.13
CA ASP A 53 -16.72 1.36 -1.80
C ASP A 53 -16.82 -0.19 -1.89
N GLY A 54 -15.82 -0.90 -1.39
CA GLY A 54 -15.85 -2.36 -1.23
C GLY A 54 -15.34 -3.13 -2.44
N MET A 55 -14.45 -2.52 -3.22
CA MET A 55 -13.68 -3.17 -4.27
C MET A 55 -12.90 -4.35 -3.71
N ARG A 56 -12.57 -5.30 -4.60
CA ARG A 56 -11.70 -6.42 -4.27
C ARG A 56 -10.31 -5.89 -3.93
N GLU A 57 -9.60 -6.61 -3.07
CA GLU A 57 -8.26 -6.27 -2.59
C GLU A 57 -7.33 -5.75 -3.69
N ALA A 58 -7.18 -6.50 -4.78
CA ALA A 58 -6.26 -6.14 -5.85
C ALA A 58 -6.68 -4.87 -6.63
N GLU A 59 -7.98 -4.57 -6.71
CA GLU A 59 -8.51 -3.32 -7.29
C GLU A 59 -8.26 -2.14 -6.35
N CYS A 60 -8.43 -2.34 -5.04
CA CYS A 60 -8.14 -1.34 -4.00
C CYS A 60 -6.64 -0.98 -3.97
N VAL A 61 -5.75 -1.98 -4.10
CA VAL A 61 -4.30 -1.79 -4.20
C VAL A 61 -3.96 -0.98 -5.45
N GLU A 62 -4.50 -1.36 -6.61
CA GLU A 62 -4.28 -0.62 -7.86
C GLU A 62 -4.74 0.84 -7.75
N TRP A 63 -5.95 1.05 -7.22
CA TRP A 63 -6.52 2.37 -7.00
C TRP A 63 -5.64 3.22 -6.07
N THR A 64 -5.19 2.63 -4.96
CA THR A 64 -4.35 3.32 -3.98
C THR A 64 -2.99 3.69 -4.56
N CYS A 65 -2.40 2.85 -5.40
CA CYS A 65 -1.15 3.18 -6.09
C CYS A 65 -1.28 4.37 -7.05
N ARG A 66 -2.46 4.61 -7.61
CA ARG A 66 -2.70 5.67 -8.61
C ARG A 66 -3.25 6.95 -8.00
N ARG A 67 -4.05 6.84 -6.93
CA ARG A 67 -4.87 7.93 -6.38
C ARG A 67 -4.82 8.05 -4.87
N GLY A 68 -4.06 7.20 -4.19
CA GLY A 68 -3.92 7.24 -2.75
C GLY A 68 -3.23 8.52 -2.25
N CYS A 69 -3.52 8.88 -1.01
CA CYS A 69 -2.83 9.96 -0.33
C CYS A 69 -1.48 9.45 0.16
N LYS A 70 -0.42 10.20 -0.16
CA LYS A 70 0.93 9.89 0.32
C LYS A 70 0.99 10.04 1.84
N LEU A 71 1.64 9.09 2.51
CA LEU A 71 1.86 9.12 3.95
C LEU A 71 3.11 9.93 4.30
N SER A 72 3.17 10.45 5.53
CA SER A 72 4.43 10.99 6.06
C SER A 72 5.45 9.87 6.28
N ARG A 73 6.73 10.23 6.38
CA ARG A 73 7.81 9.28 6.71
C ARG A 73 7.51 8.47 7.98
N GLU A 74 7.04 9.11 9.04
CA GLU A 74 6.73 8.46 10.32
C GLU A 74 5.56 7.47 10.19
N GLN A 75 4.50 7.86 9.47
CA GLN A 75 3.37 6.99 9.19
C GLN A 75 3.80 5.79 8.33
N ALA A 76 4.60 6.02 7.30
CA ALA A 76 5.11 4.96 6.44
C ALA A 76 5.97 3.96 7.22
N HIS A 77 6.87 4.43 8.08
CA HIS A 77 7.71 3.56 8.91
C HIS A 77 6.89 2.72 9.89
N ARG A 78 5.79 3.27 10.43
CA ARG A 78 4.88 2.52 11.31
C ARG A 78 4.27 1.32 10.61
N TRP A 79 3.88 1.47 9.34
CA TRP A 79 3.23 0.43 8.56
C TRP A 79 4.21 -0.54 7.89
N PHE A 80 5.39 -0.06 7.52
CA PHE A 80 6.42 -0.81 6.83
C PHE A 80 7.78 -0.66 7.52
N PRO A 81 7.93 -1.13 8.78
CA PRO A 81 9.17 -0.98 9.54
C PRO A 81 10.35 -1.75 8.92
N GLU A 82 10.07 -2.76 8.10
CA GLU A 82 11.07 -3.54 7.35
C GLU A 82 11.70 -2.81 6.16
N LEU A 83 11.07 -1.73 5.66
CA LEU A 83 11.61 -0.98 4.52
C LEU A 83 12.61 0.08 4.98
N PRO A 84 13.70 0.32 4.20
CA PRO A 84 14.76 1.24 4.59
C PRO A 84 14.24 2.67 4.65
N ILE A 85 14.06 3.19 5.88
CA ILE A 85 13.47 4.51 6.08
C ILE A 85 14.32 5.64 5.49
N GLY A 86 15.64 5.46 5.39
CA GLY A 86 16.54 6.43 4.74
C GLY A 86 16.23 6.66 3.26
N ALA A 87 15.67 5.67 2.58
CA ALA A 87 15.26 5.74 1.17
C ALA A 87 13.82 6.24 0.97
N TYR A 88 13.13 6.67 2.03
CA TYR A 88 11.77 7.19 1.91
C TYR A 88 11.77 8.55 1.21
N ARG A 89 10.98 8.66 0.15
CA ARG A 89 10.74 9.91 -0.60
C ARG A 89 9.63 10.70 0.08
N GLU A 90 9.98 11.86 0.65
CA GLU A 90 9.02 12.88 1.11
C GLU A 90 8.16 13.46 -0.01
#